data_AF-A0A927WSA0-F1
#
_entry.id   AF-A0A927WSA0-F1
#
_cell.length_a   1.000
_cell.length_b   1.000
_cell.length_c   1.000
_cell.angle_alpha   90.00
_cell.angle_beta   90.00
_cell.angle_gamma   90.00
#
_symmetry.space_group_name_H-M   'P 1'
#
loop_
_entity.id
_entity.type
_entity.pdbx_description
1 polymer ?
#
loop_
_entity_poly.entity_id
_entity_poly.type
_entity_poly.pdbx_seq_one_letter_code
_entity_poly.pdbx_strand_id
1 'polypeptide(L)'
;MQFLTKKWRQQGAIIAFTALLLPMLIVGTGLAVDLGHVYVHYSRLQNAADAAALAGAHEYAVQGEKENNHPKADKMAEQYVQGEYHNLDRSESIVEKKYQAKIKDNITYYRVKLTKEVPLYFLGGIYKKIEGKETFTVPVDSVAVVPAQAGGGFFNNMFIFKEKFDAVNSLENPDKLSNNSYSTDSKNMITTTFDGRIVYTKGDGVNNPDYKYESLSYSTQTPKLDRFFTSAAKEKNANNNINTLMEGTDEDKAKFDGKGTLKSGYWSKAEYYNYNFQTFYDYMEKKTAQTENKATDQTVKTSSNLFTSDIIRVPKTNSIPNLTIEVDKNLGNNDNPVYIYVEAGMGVININLNTDTGRPLIICIAGSDTQRPQVHFNLNGHTFKGVVYAPYCDKGEGVLVNAENSTFMGTIVGTSISLRGNRSHYVYKDYIGGGSSSSGGSGGTVGTEGITLITPPEGINWD
;
A
#
# COMPACT_ATOMS: atom_id res chain seq x y z
N MET A 1 86.44 -5.23 -50.93
CA MET A 1 85.04 -5.54 -51.32
C MET A 1 84.34 -6.36 -50.23
N GLN A 2 84.30 -5.88 -48.98
CA GLN A 2 83.66 -6.62 -47.85
C GLN A 2 82.88 -5.72 -46.86
N PHE A 3 82.67 -4.44 -47.18
CA PHE A 3 81.87 -3.54 -46.32
C PHE A 3 80.46 -3.26 -46.84
N LEU A 4 80.09 -3.77 -48.03
CA LEU A 4 78.77 -3.52 -48.64
C LEU A 4 77.74 -4.64 -48.40
N THR A 5 78.11 -5.81 -47.88
CA THR A 5 77.17 -6.96 -47.78
C THR A 5 76.56 -7.19 -46.40
N LYS A 6 77.05 -6.54 -45.34
CA LYS A 6 76.50 -6.73 -43.98
C LYS A 6 75.27 -5.85 -43.68
N LYS A 7 75.15 -4.68 -44.33
CA LYS A 7 74.01 -3.75 -44.15
C LYS A 7 72.71 -4.24 -44.83
N TRP A 8 72.83 -5.06 -45.89
CA TRP A 8 71.69 -5.54 -46.70
C TRP A 8 71.01 -6.79 -46.15
N ARG A 9 71.72 -7.61 -45.36
CA ARG A 9 71.14 -8.84 -44.75
C ARG A 9 70.24 -8.55 -43.54
N GLN A 10 70.47 -7.44 -42.84
CA GLN A 10 69.53 -6.94 -41.82
C GLN A 10 68.29 -6.29 -42.46
N GLN A 11 68.43 -5.66 -43.63
CA GLN A 11 67.29 -5.05 -44.33
C GLN A 11 66.26 -6.08 -44.83
N GLY A 12 66.68 -7.26 -45.31
CA GLY A 12 65.76 -8.32 -45.73
C GLY A 12 64.92 -8.90 -44.58
N ALA A 13 65.53 -9.13 -43.41
CA ALA A 13 64.81 -9.59 -42.22
C ALA A 13 63.84 -8.51 -41.70
N ILE A 14 64.24 -7.25 -41.68
CA ILE A 14 63.36 -6.13 -41.30
C ILE A 14 62.18 -6.02 -42.27
N ILE A 15 62.40 -6.20 -43.58
CA ILE A 15 61.31 -6.22 -44.58
C ILE A 15 60.35 -7.40 -44.34
N ALA A 16 60.86 -8.60 -44.07
CA ALA A 16 60.02 -9.76 -43.76
C ALA A 16 59.23 -9.60 -42.44
N PHE A 17 59.87 -9.08 -41.39
CA PHE A 17 59.19 -8.76 -40.13
C PHE A 17 58.16 -7.65 -40.31
N THR A 18 58.48 -6.59 -41.04
CA THR A 18 57.55 -5.48 -41.32
C THR A 18 56.36 -5.96 -42.16
N ALA A 19 56.61 -6.82 -43.17
CA ALA A 19 55.57 -7.37 -44.03
C ALA A 19 54.57 -8.26 -43.28
N LEU A 20 54.99 -8.88 -42.17
CA LEU A 20 54.12 -9.71 -41.33
C LEU A 20 53.47 -8.89 -40.19
N LEU A 21 54.24 -8.01 -39.54
CA LEU A 21 53.76 -7.19 -38.41
C LEU A 21 52.80 -6.09 -38.84
N LEU A 22 53.02 -5.43 -39.98
CA LEU A 22 52.19 -4.31 -40.40
C LEU A 22 50.73 -4.73 -40.65
N PRO A 23 50.43 -5.83 -41.37
CA PRO A 23 49.05 -6.33 -41.49
C PRO A 23 48.46 -6.77 -40.14
N MET A 24 49.25 -7.43 -39.29
CA MET A 24 48.81 -7.85 -37.96
C MET A 24 48.44 -6.64 -37.08
N LEU A 25 49.22 -5.57 -37.15
CA LEU A 25 48.93 -4.31 -36.47
C LEU A 25 47.67 -3.64 -37.03
N ILE A 26 47.51 -3.58 -38.35
CA ILE A 26 46.31 -3.00 -38.99
C ILE A 26 45.06 -3.77 -38.57
N VAL A 27 45.09 -5.10 -38.62
CA VAL A 27 43.98 -5.96 -38.16
C VAL A 27 43.72 -5.75 -36.67
N GLY A 28 44.76 -5.75 -35.83
CA GLY A 28 44.64 -5.51 -34.40
C GLY A 28 44.00 -4.16 -34.08
N THR A 29 44.45 -3.08 -34.74
CA THR A 29 43.88 -1.74 -34.56
C THR A 29 42.48 -1.62 -35.12
N GLY A 30 42.18 -2.25 -36.26
CA GLY A 30 40.85 -2.26 -36.85
C GLY A 30 39.82 -2.97 -35.97
N LEU A 31 40.21 -4.14 -35.42
CA LEU A 31 39.41 -4.84 -34.42
C LEU A 31 39.23 -4.01 -33.15
N ALA A 32 40.29 -3.35 -32.67
CA ALA A 32 40.19 -2.50 -31.49
C ALA A 32 39.22 -1.32 -31.69
N VAL A 33 39.20 -0.71 -32.88
CA VAL A 33 38.27 0.37 -33.23
C VAL A 33 36.83 -0.14 -33.26
N ASP A 34 36.56 -1.26 -33.93
CA ASP A 34 35.20 -1.82 -34.01
C ASP A 34 34.68 -2.26 -32.64
N LEU A 35 35.49 -2.99 -31.86
CA LEU A 35 35.11 -3.41 -30.51
C LEU A 35 34.89 -2.21 -29.59
N GLY A 36 35.75 -1.20 -29.66
CA GLY A 36 35.60 0.05 -28.90
C GLY A 36 34.32 0.79 -29.27
N HIS A 37 34.02 0.91 -30.55
CA HIS A 37 32.81 1.57 -31.04
C HIS A 37 31.53 0.84 -30.62
N VAL A 38 31.49 -0.49 -30.79
CA VAL A 38 30.39 -1.34 -30.34
C VAL A 38 30.21 -1.25 -28.83
N TYR A 39 31.31 -1.28 -28.07
CA TYR A 39 31.27 -1.19 -26.60
C TYR A 39 30.73 0.15 -26.11
N VAL A 40 31.14 1.27 -26.70
CA VAL A 40 30.60 2.60 -26.35
C VAL A 40 29.09 2.66 -26.61
N HIS A 41 28.64 2.12 -27.74
CA HIS A 41 27.20 2.04 -28.03
C HIS A 41 26.46 1.11 -27.07
N TYR A 42 27.03 -0.03 -26.72
CA TYR A 42 26.48 -0.94 -25.72
C TYR A 42 26.31 -0.25 -24.37
N SER A 43 27.37 0.41 -23.86
CA SER A 43 27.34 1.09 -22.57
C SER A 43 26.28 2.21 -22.53
N ARG A 44 26.19 3.02 -23.58
CA ARG A 44 25.16 4.07 -23.67
C ARG A 44 23.75 3.49 -23.75
N LEU A 45 23.57 2.42 -24.54
CA LEU A 45 22.27 1.76 -24.70
C LEU A 45 21.82 1.11 -23.38
N GLN A 46 22.72 0.47 -22.64
CA GLN A 46 22.44 -0.11 -21.32
C GLN A 46 22.07 0.96 -20.31
N ASN A 47 22.83 2.06 -20.21
CA ASN A 47 22.50 3.16 -19.29
C ASN A 47 21.11 3.77 -19.59
N ALA A 48 20.75 3.88 -20.88
CA ALA A 48 19.42 4.33 -21.28
C ALA A 48 18.33 3.33 -20.89
N ALA A 49 18.57 2.03 -21.09
CA ALA A 49 17.64 0.98 -20.69
C ALA A 49 17.45 0.93 -19.16
N ASP A 50 18.52 1.10 -18.40
CA ASP A 50 18.52 1.14 -16.93
C ASP A 50 17.71 2.33 -16.40
N ALA A 51 17.95 3.53 -16.94
CA ALA A 51 17.19 4.72 -16.57
C ALA A 51 15.71 4.60 -16.96
N ALA A 52 15.42 4.06 -18.16
CA ALA A 52 14.06 3.83 -18.62
C ALA A 52 13.32 2.76 -17.81
N ALA A 53 14.02 1.70 -17.38
CA ALA A 53 13.44 0.66 -16.53
C ALA A 53 13.07 1.19 -15.15
N LEU A 54 13.94 1.98 -14.52
CA LEU A 54 13.66 2.63 -13.24
C LEU A 54 12.50 3.64 -13.35
N ALA A 55 12.51 4.49 -14.39
CA ALA A 55 11.47 5.49 -14.60
C ALA A 55 10.12 4.87 -14.95
N GLY A 56 10.11 3.87 -15.83
CA GLY A 56 8.91 3.10 -16.17
C GLY A 56 8.36 2.33 -14.98
N ALA A 57 9.21 1.68 -14.18
CA ALA A 57 8.83 1.02 -12.93
C ALA A 57 8.20 1.99 -11.92
N HIS A 58 8.79 3.18 -11.78
CA HIS A 58 8.25 4.22 -10.90
C HIS A 58 6.88 4.72 -11.38
N GLU A 59 6.73 5.00 -12.67
CA GLU A 59 5.45 5.46 -13.20
C GLU A 59 4.38 4.36 -13.18
N TYR A 60 4.76 3.11 -13.46
CA TYR A 60 3.90 1.93 -13.27
C TYR A 60 3.36 1.88 -11.84
N ALA A 61 4.23 2.16 -10.87
CA ALA A 61 3.92 2.18 -9.45
C ALA A 61 2.94 3.30 -9.05
N VAL A 62 3.24 4.54 -9.48
CA VAL A 62 2.43 5.73 -9.19
C VAL A 62 1.05 5.66 -9.82
N GLN A 63 0.96 5.16 -11.05
CA GLN A 63 -0.28 5.13 -11.83
C GLN A 63 -1.13 3.87 -11.57
N GLY A 64 -0.57 2.87 -10.87
CA GLY A 64 -1.24 1.61 -10.56
C GLY A 64 -1.64 0.82 -11.81
N GLU A 65 -0.74 0.77 -12.79
CA GLU A 65 -0.95 0.08 -14.05
C GLU A 65 -0.91 -1.45 -13.90
N LYS A 66 -1.36 -2.18 -14.92
CA LYS A 66 -1.51 -3.65 -14.87
C LYS A 66 -0.52 -4.32 -15.81
N GLU A 67 -0.25 -5.60 -15.55
CA GLU A 67 0.67 -6.43 -16.37
C GLU A 67 0.43 -6.30 -17.87
N ASN A 68 -0.84 -6.35 -18.32
CA ASN A 68 -1.19 -6.28 -19.75
C ASN A 68 -1.62 -4.87 -20.22
N ASN A 69 -1.54 -3.85 -19.37
CA ASN A 69 -1.98 -2.49 -19.71
C ASN A 69 -1.21 -1.45 -18.88
N HIS A 70 -0.13 -0.94 -19.46
CA HIS A 70 0.81 0.00 -18.83
C HIS A 70 1.26 1.17 -19.75
N PRO A 71 0.32 1.89 -20.40
CA PRO A 71 0.66 2.91 -21.39
C PRO A 71 1.39 4.13 -20.83
N LYS A 72 1.18 4.50 -19.55
CA LYS A 72 1.86 5.65 -18.93
C LYS A 72 3.28 5.30 -18.50
N ALA A 73 3.49 4.10 -17.96
CA ALA A 73 4.82 3.57 -17.68
C ALA A 73 5.65 3.50 -18.96
N ASP A 74 5.07 2.99 -20.05
CA ASP A 74 5.75 2.89 -21.34
C ASP A 74 6.11 4.26 -21.90
N LYS A 75 5.19 5.22 -21.78
CA LYS A 75 5.44 6.60 -22.19
C LYS A 75 6.56 7.23 -21.36
N MET A 76 6.61 6.98 -20.06
CA MET A 76 7.67 7.47 -19.18
C MET A 76 9.01 6.83 -19.52
N ALA A 77 9.06 5.50 -19.68
CA ALA A 77 10.26 4.78 -20.10
C ALA A 77 10.79 5.33 -21.43
N GLU A 78 9.91 5.55 -22.41
CA GLU A 78 10.25 6.17 -23.70
C GLU A 78 10.86 7.57 -23.54
N GLN A 79 10.41 8.36 -22.57
CA GLN A 79 10.97 9.68 -22.31
C GLN A 79 12.45 9.65 -21.88
N TYR A 80 12.88 8.59 -21.19
CA TYR A 80 14.26 8.38 -20.76
C TYR A 80 15.13 7.71 -21.83
N VAL A 81 14.51 7.06 -22.82
CA VAL A 81 15.20 6.52 -24.01
C VAL A 81 15.48 7.64 -25.02
N GLN A 82 14.44 8.28 -25.58
CA GLN A 82 14.55 9.27 -26.66
C GLN A 82 13.64 10.51 -26.52
N GLY A 83 12.93 10.68 -25.39
CA GLY A 83 12.02 11.83 -25.20
C GLY A 83 12.68 13.06 -24.57
N GLU A 84 12.14 13.56 -23.46
CA GLU A 84 12.51 14.83 -22.83
C GLU A 84 13.74 14.70 -21.91
N TYR A 85 13.95 13.52 -21.34
CA TYR A 85 15.00 13.20 -20.36
C TYR A 85 16.07 12.28 -20.98
N HIS A 86 16.25 12.37 -22.29
CA HIS A 86 16.88 11.35 -23.12
C HIS A 86 18.34 11.04 -22.76
N ASN A 87 18.68 9.75 -22.75
CA ASN A 87 20.07 9.28 -22.64
C ASN A 87 20.70 8.94 -24.01
N LEU A 88 19.86 8.85 -25.05
CA LEU A 88 20.25 8.65 -26.45
C LEU A 88 19.75 9.81 -27.29
N ASP A 89 20.49 10.18 -28.34
CA ASP A 89 20.03 11.22 -29.25
C ASP A 89 18.79 10.73 -30.02
N ARG A 90 17.83 11.64 -30.26
CA ARG A 90 16.60 11.36 -31.04
C ARG A 90 16.89 10.91 -32.47
N SER A 91 18.06 11.25 -33.00
CA SER A 91 18.53 10.83 -34.32
C SER A 91 19.13 9.42 -34.36
N GLU A 92 19.37 8.78 -33.20
CA GLU A 92 19.87 7.41 -33.14
C GLU A 92 18.78 6.40 -33.54
N SER A 93 19.04 5.54 -34.52
CA SER A 93 18.10 4.49 -34.92
C SER A 93 18.10 3.35 -33.90
N ILE A 94 16.96 3.11 -33.26
CA ILE A 94 16.71 1.96 -32.39
C ILE A 94 15.77 1.03 -33.15
N VAL A 95 16.23 -0.20 -33.38
CA VAL A 95 15.53 -1.20 -34.20
C VAL A 95 14.36 -1.83 -33.44
N GLU A 96 14.50 -1.96 -32.12
CA GLU A 96 13.47 -2.53 -31.27
C GLU A 96 13.40 -1.77 -29.95
N LYS A 97 12.19 -1.40 -29.55
CA LYS A 97 11.86 -0.92 -28.22
C LYS A 97 10.71 -1.77 -27.70
N LYS A 98 10.95 -2.50 -26.63
CA LYS A 98 9.92 -3.28 -25.95
C LYS A 98 9.86 -2.88 -24.48
N TYR A 99 8.67 -2.51 -24.05
CA TYR A 99 8.32 -2.22 -22.68
C TYR A 99 7.37 -3.32 -22.20
N GLN A 100 7.70 -3.98 -21.10
CA GLN A 100 6.96 -5.15 -20.66
C GLN A 100 6.86 -5.15 -19.15
N ALA A 101 5.67 -5.36 -18.60
CA ALA A 101 5.49 -5.70 -17.20
C ALA A 101 5.16 -7.19 -17.06
N LYS A 102 5.68 -7.84 -16.01
CA LYS A 102 5.28 -9.19 -15.59
C LYS A 102 5.15 -9.27 -14.08
N ILE A 103 4.17 -10.04 -13.61
CA ILE A 103 3.94 -10.26 -12.17
C ILE A 103 4.31 -11.69 -11.83
N LYS A 104 5.18 -11.88 -10.83
CA LYS A 104 5.53 -13.21 -10.30
C LYS A 104 5.68 -13.12 -8.79
N ASP A 105 5.10 -14.08 -8.07
CA ASP A 105 5.15 -14.15 -6.60
C ASP A 105 4.70 -12.84 -5.93
N ASN A 106 3.69 -12.20 -6.52
CA ASN A 106 3.16 -10.89 -6.10
C ASN A 106 4.15 -9.72 -6.19
N ILE A 107 5.30 -9.90 -6.85
CA ILE A 107 6.28 -8.86 -7.17
C ILE A 107 6.11 -8.48 -8.64
N THR A 108 6.07 -7.18 -8.91
CA THR A 108 6.00 -6.66 -10.28
C THR A 108 7.40 -6.41 -10.80
N TYR A 109 7.66 -6.86 -12.02
CA TYR A 109 8.91 -6.64 -12.75
C TYR A 109 8.61 -5.83 -14.00
N TYR A 110 9.32 -4.73 -14.20
CA TYR A 110 9.20 -3.89 -15.38
C TYR A 110 10.49 -3.97 -16.20
N ARG A 111 10.40 -4.45 -17.43
CA ARG A 111 11.51 -4.67 -18.36
C ARG A 111 11.51 -3.65 -19.49
N VAL A 112 12.70 -3.15 -19.81
CA VAL A 112 12.99 -2.39 -21.02
C VAL A 112 14.03 -3.15 -21.84
N LYS A 113 13.65 -3.49 -23.07
CA LYS A 113 14.55 -4.09 -24.07
C LYS A 113 14.77 -3.11 -25.21
N LEU A 114 16.05 -2.81 -25.47
CA LEU A 114 16.46 -1.94 -26.58
C LEU A 114 17.42 -2.70 -27.49
N THR A 115 17.19 -2.60 -28.80
CA THR A 115 18.08 -3.21 -29.81
C THR A 115 18.55 -2.14 -30.79
N LYS A 116 19.88 -2.05 -30.99
CA LYS A 116 20.49 -1.10 -31.93
C LYS A 116 21.38 -1.82 -32.95
N GLU A 117 21.39 -1.34 -34.18
CA GLU A 117 22.38 -1.73 -35.19
C GLU A 117 23.55 -0.73 -35.19
N VAL A 118 24.77 -1.22 -34.98
CA VAL A 118 26.00 -0.42 -34.90
C VAL A 118 26.88 -0.72 -36.10
N PRO A 119 27.26 0.28 -36.91
CA PRO A 119 28.17 0.07 -38.04
C PRO A 119 29.54 -0.45 -37.60
N LEU A 120 30.07 -1.42 -38.35
CA LEU A 120 31.44 -1.90 -38.22
C LEU A 120 32.31 -1.20 -39.26
N TYR A 121 33.38 -0.54 -38.83
CA TYR A 121 34.26 0.23 -39.71
C TYR A 121 35.30 -0.67 -40.39
N PHE A 122 35.92 -1.59 -39.66
CA PHE A 122 36.96 -2.47 -40.19
C PHE A 122 36.36 -3.80 -40.69
N LEU A 123 35.53 -4.42 -39.86
CA LEU A 123 34.90 -5.72 -40.13
C LEU A 123 33.67 -5.62 -41.03
N GLY A 124 33.13 -4.44 -41.31
CA GLY A 124 31.86 -4.29 -42.04
C GLY A 124 31.84 -5.04 -43.38
N GLY A 125 32.93 -4.94 -44.17
CA GLY A 125 33.03 -5.66 -45.44
C GLY A 125 33.19 -7.19 -45.33
N ILE A 126 33.73 -7.67 -44.20
CA ILE A 126 33.83 -9.10 -43.89
C ILE A 126 32.48 -9.60 -43.38
N TYR A 127 31.88 -8.88 -42.44
CA TYR A 127 30.58 -9.18 -41.84
C TYR A 127 29.47 -9.21 -42.89
N LYS A 128 29.47 -8.28 -43.86
CA LYS A 128 28.54 -8.27 -44.99
C LYS A 128 28.60 -9.54 -45.84
N LYS A 129 29.78 -10.12 -46.02
CA LYS A 129 29.94 -11.36 -46.80
C LYS A 129 29.42 -12.58 -46.06
N ILE A 130 29.38 -12.54 -44.73
CA ILE A 130 28.99 -13.67 -43.87
C ILE A 130 27.50 -13.58 -43.52
N GLU A 131 27.06 -12.43 -43.02
CA GLU A 131 25.72 -12.20 -42.44
C GLU A 131 24.82 -11.32 -43.32
N GLY A 132 25.32 -10.84 -44.47
CA GLY A 132 24.56 -9.98 -45.39
C GLY A 132 24.36 -8.53 -44.90
N LYS A 133 24.91 -8.14 -43.75
CA LYS A 133 24.82 -6.80 -43.15
C LYS A 133 26.20 -6.22 -42.81
N GLU A 134 26.32 -4.89 -42.81
CA GLU A 134 27.54 -4.18 -42.38
C GLU A 134 27.47 -3.71 -40.91
N THR A 135 26.36 -4.01 -40.23
CA THR A 135 26.06 -3.60 -38.87
C THR A 135 26.07 -4.78 -37.91
N PHE A 136 26.54 -4.54 -36.69
CA PHE A 136 26.45 -5.47 -35.58
C PHE A 136 25.23 -5.14 -34.70
N THR A 137 24.42 -6.14 -34.39
CA THR A 137 23.22 -5.96 -33.56
C THR A 137 23.59 -6.03 -32.08
N VAL A 138 23.26 -4.97 -31.34
CA VAL A 138 23.51 -4.84 -29.91
C VAL A 138 22.17 -4.83 -29.17
N PRO A 139 21.77 -5.95 -28.55
CA PRO A 139 20.64 -6.00 -27.63
C PRO A 139 21.07 -5.65 -26.21
N VAL A 140 20.25 -4.89 -25.49
CA VAL A 140 20.37 -4.70 -24.04
C VAL A 140 19.02 -4.94 -23.38
N ASP A 141 19.09 -5.43 -22.15
CA ASP A 141 17.95 -5.71 -21.30
C ASP A 141 18.18 -5.09 -19.94
N SER A 142 17.17 -4.39 -19.44
CA SER A 142 17.15 -3.91 -18.06
C SER A 142 15.81 -4.21 -17.40
N VAL A 143 15.86 -4.66 -16.14
CA VAL A 143 14.70 -5.03 -15.36
C VAL A 143 14.76 -4.30 -14.03
N ALA A 144 13.71 -3.54 -13.74
CA ALA A 144 13.49 -2.94 -12.44
C ALA A 144 12.46 -3.76 -11.67
N VAL A 145 12.75 -4.01 -10.40
CA VAL A 145 11.77 -4.57 -9.46
C VAL A 145 10.92 -3.43 -8.93
N VAL A 146 9.61 -3.59 -9.01
CA VAL A 146 8.66 -2.77 -8.27
C VAL A 146 8.26 -3.62 -7.07
N PRO A 147 8.81 -3.35 -5.87
CA PRO A 147 8.47 -4.13 -4.70
C PRO A 147 6.95 -4.03 -4.51
N ALA A 148 6.32 -5.17 -4.26
CA ALA A 148 4.99 -5.15 -3.70
C ALA A 148 5.05 -4.22 -2.50
N GLN A 149 4.27 -3.14 -2.49
CA GLN A 149 4.04 -2.43 -1.25
C GLN A 149 3.65 -3.52 -0.25
N ALA A 150 4.34 -3.60 0.90
CA ALA A 150 3.97 -4.51 1.96
C ALA A 150 2.46 -4.33 2.14
N GLY A 151 1.68 -5.28 1.62
CA GLY A 151 0.25 -5.11 1.49
C GLY A 151 -0.23 -4.77 2.89
N GLY A 152 -0.89 -3.62 3.03
CA GLY A 152 -1.67 -3.40 4.23
C GLY A 152 -2.50 -4.66 4.45
N GLY A 153 -2.65 -5.11 5.70
CA GLY A 153 -3.54 -6.22 5.98
C GLY A 153 -4.97 -5.91 5.51
N PHE A 154 -5.95 -6.71 5.92
CA PHE A 154 -7.36 -6.47 5.59
C PHE A 154 -7.88 -5.05 5.90
N PHE A 155 -7.13 -4.28 6.71
CA PHE A 155 -7.46 -2.93 7.12
C PHE A 155 -6.22 -2.04 7.09
N ASN A 156 -6.29 -0.90 6.40
CA ASN A 156 -5.35 0.21 6.51
C ASN A 156 -6.03 1.51 7.00
N ASN A 157 -7.22 1.37 7.59
CA ASN A 157 -8.05 2.46 8.12
C ASN A 157 -8.57 2.09 9.50
N MET A 158 -8.76 3.10 10.36
CA MET A 158 -9.29 2.96 11.72
C MET A 158 -10.80 2.76 11.70
N PHE A 159 -11.51 3.53 10.88
CA PHE A 159 -12.95 3.41 10.74
C PHE A 159 -13.34 3.31 9.28
N ILE A 160 -14.15 2.32 8.95
CA ILE A 160 -14.72 2.09 7.62
C ILE A 160 -16.23 2.02 7.78
N PHE A 161 -16.95 3.01 7.27
CA PHE A 161 -18.42 3.05 7.35
C PHE A 161 -19.08 3.11 5.97
N LYS A 162 -20.37 2.76 5.89
CA LYS A 162 -21.13 2.84 4.64
C LYS A 162 -22.08 4.03 4.60
N GLU A 163 -23.02 4.08 5.55
CA GLU A 163 -24.15 5.00 5.54
C GLU A 163 -23.96 6.14 6.54
N LYS A 164 -23.59 5.85 7.80
CA LYS A 164 -23.54 6.89 8.85
C LYS A 164 -22.29 6.82 9.70
N PHE A 165 -21.79 7.99 10.07
CA PHE A 165 -20.76 8.15 11.08
C PHE A 165 -21.05 9.36 11.96
N ASP A 166 -21.12 9.18 13.27
CA ASP A 166 -21.24 10.27 14.21
C ASP A 166 -20.34 10.08 15.43
N ALA A 167 -19.81 11.19 15.95
CA ALA A 167 -19.15 11.25 17.24
C ALA A 167 -19.86 12.22 18.18
N VAL A 168 -19.87 11.91 19.48
CA VAL A 168 -20.54 12.70 20.52
C VAL A 168 -19.57 12.93 21.66
N ASN A 169 -19.64 14.12 22.28
CA ASN A 169 -18.74 14.55 23.35
C ASN A 169 -17.26 14.60 22.94
N SER A 170 -16.99 14.90 21.65
CA SER A 170 -15.62 15.04 21.14
C SER A 170 -14.90 16.30 21.63
N LEU A 171 -15.65 17.25 22.19
CA LEU A 171 -15.16 18.53 22.69
C LEU A 171 -15.78 18.85 24.06
N GLU A 172 -15.02 19.49 24.94
CA GLU A 172 -15.53 20.17 26.13
C GLU A 172 -16.05 21.56 25.76
N ASN A 173 -17.12 22.02 26.41
CA ASN A 173 -17.77 23.32 26.15
C ASN A 173 -18.14 23.60 24.67
N PRO A 174 -18.79 22.66 23.95
CA PRO A 174 -19.05 22.79 22.51
C PRO A 174 -19.89 24.03 22.11
N ASP A 175 -20.63 24.61 23.05
CA ASP A 175 -21.40 25.85 22.91
C ASP A 175 -20.53 27.07 22.55
N LYS A 176 -19.25 27.06 22.93
CA LYS A 176 -18.31 28.12 22.53
C LYS A 176 -18.05 28.15 21.02
N LEU A 177 -18.16 27.02 20.32
CA LEU A 177 -18.05 26.98 18.86
C LEU A 177 -19.32 27.52 18.18
N SER A 178 -20.50 27.23 18.73
CA SER A 178 -21.77 27.64 18.13
C SER A 178 -21.95 29.16 18.11
N ASN A 179 -21.45 29.88 19.13
CA ASN A 179 -21.71 31.32 19.33
C ASN A 179 -20.71 32.29 18.66
N ASN A 180 -19.90 31.84 17.70
CA ASN A 180 -18.85 32.64 17.02
C ASN A 180 -17.68 33.12 17.91
N SER A 181 -17.59 32.67 19.17
CA SER A 181 -16.47 32.97 20.10
C SER A 181 -15.27 32.02 19.95
N TYR A 182 -15.26 31.19 18.91
CA TYR A 182 -14.25 30.16 18.68
C TYR A 182 -12.83 30.71 18.47
N SER A 183 -12.69 31.99 18.11
CA SER A 183 -11.39 32.61 17.76
C SER A 183 -10.62 33.13 18.98
N THR A 184 -11.27 33.26 20.14
CA THR A 184 -10.65 33.85 21.34
C THR A 184 -10.65 32.93 22.55
N ASP A 185 -11.64 32.04 22.70
CA ASP A 185 -11.84 31.22 23.90
C ASP A 185 -12.18 29.76 23.54
N SER A 186 -11.25 29.09 22.85
CA SER A 186 -11.40 27.66 22.48
C SER A 186 -10.17 26.79 22.73
N LYS A 187 -9.36 27.15 23.72
CA LYS A 187 -8.21 26.35 24.17
C LYS A 187 -8.67 25.19 25.07
N ASN A 188 -7.89 24.10 25.10
CA ASN A 188 -8.15 22.93 25.96
C ASN A 188 -9.55 22.31 25.82
N MET A 189 -10.13 22.38 24.61
CA MET A 189 -11.47 21.85 24.35
C MET A 189 -11.45 20.47 23.70
N ILE A 190 -10.41 20.12 22.94
CA ILE A 190 -10.33 18.80 22.28
C ILE A 190 -10.13 17.71 23.34
N THR A 191 -11.14 16.87 23.54
CA THR A 191 -11.05 15.74 24.48
C THR A 191 -10.85 14.41 23.79
N THR A 192 -11.55 14.20 22.68
CA THR A 192 -11.47 12.97 21.89
C THR A 192 -10.51 13.11 20.71
N THR A 193 -9.69 12.08 20.47
CA THR A 193 -8.64 12.11 19.44
C THR A 193 -8.73 10.92 18.49
N PHE A 194 -8.36 11.16 17.22
CA PHE A 194 -8.46 10.21 16.12
C PHE A 194 -7.12 10.08 15.38
N ASP A 195 -6.31 9.12 15.79
CA ASP A 195 -4.99 8.85 15.23
C ASP A 195 -5.05 7.72 14.19
N GLY A 196 -5.88 7.93 13.17
CA GLY A 196 -6.13 6.95 12.12
C GLY A 196 -7.04 7.49 11.02
N ARG A 197 -7.02 6.82 9.86
CA ARG A 197 -7.89 7.17 8.74
C ARG A 197 -9.34 6.79 9.03
N ILE A 198 -10.24 7.70 8.70
CA ILE A 198 -11.69 7.49 8.74
C ILE A 198 -12.16 7.56 7.30
N VAL A 199 -12.83 6.51 6.83
CA VAL A 199 -13.20 6.38 5.42
C VAL A 199 -14.63 5.89 5.27
N TYR A 200 -15.24 6.25 4.15
CA TYR A 200 -16.54 5.72 3.76
C TYR A 200 -16.43 4.87 2.50
N THR A 201 -17.30 3.88 2.38
CA THR A 201 -17.28 2.90 1.28
C THR A 201 -18.67 2.45 0.88
N LYS A 202 -18.83 2.00 -0.36
CA LYS A 202 -20.06 1.29 -0.78
C LYS A 202 -20.08 -0.17 -0.29
N GLY A 203 -18.90 -0.74 -0.05
CA GLY A 203 -18.73 -2.10 0.48
C GLY A 203 -18.79 -3.22 -0.55
N ASP A 204 -18.99 -2.91 -1.83
CA ASP A 204 -19.13 -3.88 -2.92
C ASP A 204 -17.81 -4.22 -3.65
N GLY A 205 -16.69 -3.60 -3.24
CA GLY A 205 -15.40 -3.77 -3.89
C GLY A 205 -15.26 -3.09 -5.24
N VAL A 206 -16.29 -2.39 -5.72
CA VAL A 206 -16.25 -1.63 -6.96
C VAL A 206 -15.86 -0.20 -6.64
N ASN A 207 -14.95 0.37 -7.43
CA ASN A 207 -14.53 1.76 -7.25
C ASN A 207 -15.69 2.70 -7.65
N ASN A 208 -16.28 3.35 -6.65
CA ASN A 208 -17.44 4.24 -6.78
C ASN A 208 -17.13 5.59 -6.09
N PRO A 209 -16.24 6.43 -6.62
CA PRO A 209 -15.83 7.69 -5.99
C PRO A 209 -17.00 8.68 -5.78
N ASP A 210 -18.05 8.55 -6.59
CA ASP A 210 -19.26 9.37 -6.48
C ASP A 210 -20.22 8.90 -5.37
N TYR A 211 -19.99 7.72 -4.79
CA TYR A 211 -20.78 7.25 -3.65
C TYR A 211 -20.70 8.25 -2.51
N LYS A 212 -21.83 8.49 -1.84
CA LYS A 212 -21.91 9.35 -0.67
C LYS A 212 -22.57 8.56 0.46
N TYR A 213 -22.05 8.78 1.65
CA TYR A 213 -22.70 8.38 2.90
C TYR A 213 -24.00 9.18 3.09
N GLU A 214 -24.89 8.68 3.94
CA GLU A 214 -26.14 9.38 4.33
C GLU A 214 -25.86 10.52 5.30
N SER A 215 -25.03 10.29 6.32
CA SER A 215 -24.65 11.34 7.27
C SER A 215 -23.24 11.17 7.83
N LEU A 216 -22.58 12.31 8.06
CA LEU A 216 -21.29 12.40 8.75
C LEU A 216 -21.34 13.58 9.72
N SER A 217 -21.17 13.31 11.00
CA SER A 217 -21.10 14.34 12.05
C SER A 217 -19.82 14.17 12.87
N TYR A 218 -18.93 15.16 12.78
CA TYR A 218 -17.66 15.17 13.51
C TYR A 218 -17.87 15.38 15.03
N SER A 219 -18.93 16.10 15.38
CA SER A 219 -19.49 16.15 16.73
C SER A 219 -20.96 16.57 16.64
N THR A 220 -21.86 15.76 17.19
CA THR A 220 -23.31 16.06 17.18
C THR A 220 -23.67 17.29 18.02
N GLN A 221 -22.79 17.73 18.92
CA GLN A 221 -22.99 18.89 19.78
C GLN A 221 -22.50 20.21 19.16
N THR A 222 -21.73 20.14 18.07
CA THR A 222 -21.26 21.34 17.36
C THR A 222 -21.36 21.18 15.84
N PRO A 223 -22.41 21.73 15.20
CA PRO A 223 -22.59 21.59 13.75
C PRO A 223 -21.50 22.30 12.93
N LYS A 224 -20.70 23.19 13.53
CA LYS A 224 -19.59 23.88 12.85
C LYS A 224 -18.32 23.02 12.75
N LEU A 225 -18.23 21.91 13.49
CA LEU A 225 -17.06 21.06 13.42
C LEU A 225 -17.10 20.22 12.14
N ASP A 226 -16.07 20.35 11.30
CA ASP A 226 -15.99 19.74 9.98
C ASP A 226 -14.79 18.79 9.81
N ARG A 227 -14.09 18.47 10.91
CA ARG A 227 -12.87 17.66 10.90
C ARG A 227 -12.70 16.86 12.19
N PHE A 228 -11.97 15.75 12.09
CA PHE A 228 -11.51 14.96 13.22
C PHE A 228 -10.13 15.43 13.66
N PHE A 229 -9.87 15.51 14.96
CA PHE A 229 -8.60 15.99 15.50
C PHE A 229 -7.73 14.84 16.00
N THR A 230 -6.43 14.91 15.71
CA THR A 230 -5.42 13.97 16.19
C THR A 230 -5.00 14.27 17.63
N SER A 231 -4.23 13.37 18.24
CA SER A 231 -3.55 13.63 19.52
C SER A 231 -2.65 14.88 19.45
N ALA A 232 -1.92 15.05 18.35
CA ALA A 232 -1.10 16.25 18.12
C ALA A 232 -1.95 17.54 18.08
N ALA A 233 -3.19 17.49 17.57
CA ALA A 233 -4.10 18.64 17.63
C ALA A 233 -4.55 18.96 19.05
N LYS A 234 -4.83 17.93 19.86
CA LYS A 234 -5.16 18.12 21.27
C LYS A 234 -4.02 18.81 22.02
N GLU A 235 -2.78 18.40 21.80
CA GLU A 235 -1.59 19.04 22.37
C GLU A 235 -1.47 20.51 21.92
N LYS A 236 -1.62 20.78 20.61
CA LYS A 236 -1.56 22.14 20.08
C LYS A 236 -2.70 23.02 20.60
N ASN A 237 -3.89 22.45 20.78
CA ASN A 237 -5.07 23.12 21.32
C ASN A 237 -4.91 23.56 22.79
N ALA A 238 -3.95 22.99 23.53
CA ALA A 238 -3.70 23.41 24.90
C ALA A 238 -3.32 24.89 25.00
N ASN A 239 -2.64 25.41 23.98
CA ASN A 239 -2.17 26.78 23.92
C ASN A 239 -2.83 27.60 22.80
N ASN A 240 -3.50 26.96 21.85
CA ASN A 240 -4.08 27.58 20.66
C ASN A 240 -5.59 27.31 20.56
N ASN A 241 -6.33 28.28 20.04
CA ASN A 241 -7.76 28.15 19.78
C ASN A 241 -8.02 27.14 18.64
N ILE A 242 -9.13 26.40 18.71
CA ILE A 242 -9.51 25.39 17.71
C ILE A 242 -9.52 25.97 16.29
N ASN A 243 -9.91 27.23 16.12
CA ASN A 243 -9.96 27.85 14.78
C ASN A 243 -8.61 27.89 14.08
N THR A 244 -7.51 28.07 14.83
CA THR A 244 -6.17 28.04 14.24
C THR A 244 -5.80 26.66 13.69
N LEU A 245 -6.42 25.60 14.21
CA LEU A 245 -6.31 24.24 13.67
C LEU A 245 -7.28 24.01 12.51
N MET A 246 -8.36 24.80 12.44
CA MET A 246 -9.36 24.71 11.38
C MET A 246 -9.02 25.53 10.13
N GLU A 247 -8.24 26.59 10.28
CA GLU A 247 -7.70 27.44 9.20
C GLU A 247 -6.51 26.79 8.48
N GLY A 248 -5.96 25.70 9.02
CA GLY A 248 -4.73 25.06 8.57
C GLY A 248 -4.70 24.68 7.09
N THR A 249 -3.51 24.72 6.51
CA THR A 249 -3.24 24.34 5.12
C THR A 249 -3.23 22.82 4.95
N ASP A 250 -3.03 22.33 3.71
CA ASP A 250 -2.81 20.90 3.46
C ASP A 250 -1.59 20.32 4.21
N GLU A 251 -0.68 21.17 4.69
CA GLU A 251 0.45 20.74 5.52
C GLU A 251 0.02 20.29 6.93
N ASP A 252 -1.03 20.91 7.47
CA ASP A 252 -1.62 20.60 8.78
C ASP A 252 -2.55 19.38 8.73
N LYS A 253 -2.94 18.95 7.53
CA LYS A 253 -3.74 17.73 7.32
C LYS A 253 -2.96 16.50 7.77
N ALA A 254 -3.64 15.56 8.40
CA ALA A 254 -3.07 14.32 8.90
C ALA A 254 -2.46 13.49 7.75
N LYS A 255 -1.21 13.08 7.93
CA LYS A 255 -0.45 12.26 6.99
C LYS A 255 -0.26 10.87 7.57
N PHE A 256 -0.53 9.86 6.75
CA PHE A 256 -0.49 8.46 7.16
C PHE A 256 0.44 7.67 6.23
N ASP A 257 1.18 6.69 6.76
CA ASP A 257 1.97 5.79 5.92
C ASP A 257 1.11 4.82 5.09
N GLY A 258 1.77 4.00 4.24
CA GLY A 258 1.08 2.99 3.43
C GLY A 258 0.28 1.97 4.23
N LYS A 259 0.62 1.78 5.52
CA LYS A 259 -0.10 0.88 6.43
C LYS A 259 -1.28 1.57 7.11
N GLY A 260 -1.40 2.91 7.03
CA GLY A 260 -2.47 3.67 7.68
C GLY A 260 -2.07 4.29 9.03
N THR A 261 -0.80 4.16 9.45
CA THR A 261 -0.30 4.72 10.72
C THR A 261 -0.09 6.23 10.60
N LEU A 262 -0.59 6.99 11.56
CA LEU A 262 -0.39 8.45 11.61
C LEU A 262 1.10 8.78 11.74
N LYS A 263 1.57 9.74 10.93
CA LYS A 263 2.95 10.28 10.99
C LYS A 263 2.99 11.72 11.48
N SER A 264 2.04 12.55 11.05
CA SER A 264 2.00 13.96 11.39
C SER A 264 0.63 14.55 11.10
N GLY A 265 0.41 15.79 11.54
CA GLY A 265 -0.77 16.59 11.22
C GLY A 265 -1.80 16.60 12.34
N TYR A 266 -2.68 17.59 12.27
CA TYR A 266 -3.61 17.97 13.34
C TYR A 266 -5.03 17.49 13.07
N TRP A 267 -5.41 17.37 11.80
CA TRP A 267 -6.81 17.09 11.47
C TRP A 267 -6.97 16.19 10.25
N SER A 268 -8.08 15.46 10.19
CA SER A 268 -8.48 14.66 9.04
C SER A 268 -9.97 14.83 8.73
N LYS A 269 -10.34 14.50 7.49
CA LYS A 269 -11.74 14.40 7.03
C LYS A 269 -11.97 12.99 6.51
N ALA A 270 -13.23 12.56 6.51
CA ALA A 270 -13.57 11.27 5.94
C ALA A 270 -13.41 11.27 4.41
N GLU A 271 -12.80 10.24 3.85
CA GLU A 271 -12.54 10.11 2.42
C GLU A 271 -13.14 8.80 1.86
N TYR A 272 -13.42 8.77 0.56
CA TYR A 272 -13.89 7.56 -0.08
C TYR A 272 -12.77 6.51 -0.12
N TYR A 273 -13.10 5.28 0.22
CA TYR A 273 -12.20 4.13 0.13
C TYR A 273 -12.93 2.96 -0.50
N ASN A 274 -12.38 2.41 -1.58
CA ASN A 274 -12.93 1.20 -2.17
C ASN A 274 -12.59 -0.01 -1.29
N TYR A 275 -13.63 -0.66 -0.76
CA TYR A 275 -13.52 -1.80 0.13
C TYR A 275 -14.60 -2.83 -0.19
N ASN A 276 -14.27 -4.11 -0.07
CA ASN A 276 -15.21 -5.21 -0.26
C ASN A 276 -15.49 -5.87 1.09
N PHE A 277 -16.74 -5.80 1.54
CA PHE A 277 -17.12 -6.42 2.82
C PHE A 277 -17.02 -7.95 2.80
N GLN A 278 -17.14 -8.58 1.64
CA GLN A 278 -17.08 -10.04 1.54
C GLN A 278 -15.67 -10.58 1.83
N THR A 279 -14.62 -9.81 1.48
CA THR A 279 -13.22 -10.28 1.57
C THR A 279 -12.82 -10.70 2.98
N PHE A 280 -13.16 -9.89 4.00
CA PHE A 280 -12.83 -10.26 5.37
C PHE A 280 -13.80 -11.29 5.97
N TYR A 281 -15.06 -11.31 5.51
CA TYR A 281 -16.01 -12.36 5.89
C TYR A 281 -15.52 -13.73 5.45
N ASP A 282 -15.17 -13.91 4.17
CA ASP A 282 -14.69 -15.18 3.63
C ASP A 282 -13.45 -15.67 4.37
N TYR A 283 -12.53 -14.74 4.69
CA TYR A 283 -11.35 -15.05 5.50
C TYR A 283 -11.73 -15.58 6.88
N MET A 284 -12.60 -14.88 7.61
CA MET A 284 -13.01 -15.27 8.96
C MET A 284 -13.80 -16.58 8.96
N GLU A 285 -14.72 -16.75 8.01
CA GLU A 285 -15.48 -17.98 7.85
C GLU A 285 -14.56 -19.18 7.58
N LYS A 286 -13.64 -19.05 6.61
CA LYS A 286 -12.66 -20.11 6.31
C LYS A 286 -11.74 -20.41 7.48
N LYS A 287 -11.21 -19.37 8.13
CA LYS A 287 -10.28 -19.50 9.26
C LYS A 287 -10.92 -20.19 10.47
N THR A 288 -12.22 -19.98 10.66
CA THR A 288 -12.98 -20.56 11.79
C THR A 288 -13.80 -21.80 11.42
N ALA A 289 -13.74 -22.28 10.17
CA ALA A 289 -14.59 -23.37 9.68
C ALA A 289 -14.45 -24.68 10.45
N GLN A 290 -13.22 -25.05 10.80
CA GLN A 290 -12.87 -26.36 11.38
C GLN A 290 -12.61 -26.30 12.89
N THR A 291 -12.89 -25.17 13.56
CA THR A 291 -12.66 -25.08 15.01
C THR A 291 -13.72 -25.90 15.75
N GLU A 292 -13.25 -26.75 16.68
CA GLU A 292 -14.11 -27.44 17.65
C GLU A 292 -14.49 -26.53 18.82
N ASN A 293 -13.76 -25.42 19.00
CA ASN A 293 -13.95 -24.48 20.10
C ASN A 293 -15.12 -23.52 19.80
N LYS A 294 -16.33 -24.00 20.10
CA LYS A 294 -17.59 -23.32 19.83
C LYS A 294 -18.25 -22.84 21.11
N ALA A 295 -18.75 -21.61 21.11
CA ALA A 295 -19.55 -21.11 22.23
C ALA A 295 -20.90 -21.86 22.32
N THR A 296 -21.27 -22.26 23.52
CA THR A 296 -22.55 -22.92 23.84
C THR A 296 -23.53 -21.99 24.54
N ASP A 297 -23.03 -20.88 25.08
CA ASP A 297 -23.78 -19.95 25.93
C ASP A 297 -23.86 -18.56 25.29
N GLN A 298 -24.90 -17.82 25.68
CA GLN A 298 -25.10 -16.42 25.28
C GLN A 298 -24.02 -15.48 25.82
N THR A 299 -23.24 -15.92 26.80
CA THR A 299 -22.18 -15.11 27.42
C THR A 299 -20.83 -15.79 27.21
N VAL A 300 -19.98 -15.15 26.42
CA VAL A 300 -18.62 -15.59 26.11
C VAL A 300 -17.64 -14.73 26.91
N LYS A 301 -16.99 -15.33 27.91
CA LYS A 301 -16.10 -14.62 28.83
C LYS A 301 -14.64 -14.94 28.57
N THR A 302 -13.75 -13.95 28.62
CA THR A 302 -12.29 -14.14 28.51
C THR A 302 -11.69 -15.02 29.60
N SER A 303 -12.34 -15.15 30.76
CA SER A 303 -11.97 -16.07 31.83
C SER A 303 -12.34 -17.53 31.57
N SER A 304 -13.19 -17.81 30.57
CA SER A 304 -13.68 -19.15 30.27
C SER A 304 -12.67 -20.00 29.48
N ASN A 305 -12.91 -21.32 29.44
CA ASN A 305 -12.10 -22.26 28.66
C ASN A 305 -12.11 -21.98 27.15
N LEU A 306 -13.07 -21.19 26.63
CA LEU A 306 -13.08 -20.82 25.21
C LEU A 306 -11.81 -20.04 24.81
N PHE A 307 -11.23 -19.27 25.73
CA PHE A 307 -10.06 -18.42 25.47
C PHE A 307 -8.72 -19.13 25.70
N THR A 308 -8.71 -20.45 25.89
CA THR A 308 -7.49 -21.25 25.76
C THR A 308 -7.10 -21.49 24.29
N SER A 309 -8.02 -21.22 23.37
CA SER A 309 -7.80 -21.26 21.92
C SER A 309 -7.78 -19.84 21.35
N ASP A 310 -6.97 -19.64 20.31
CA ASP A 310 -6.93 -18.38 19.55
C ASP A 310 -8.05 -18.29 18.49
N ILE A 311 -8.86 -19.34 18.32
CA ILE A 311 -9.95 -19.40 17.35
C ILE A 311 -11.23 -19.85 18.05
N ILE A 312 -12.24 -18.99 18.01
CA ILE A 312 -13.56 -19.17 18.63
C ILE A 312 -14.63 -18.96 17.56
N ARG A 313 -15.62 -19.86 17.51
CA ARG A 313 -16.81 -19.70 16.68
C ARG A 313 -18.06 -19.66 17.56
N VAL A 314 -18.92 -18.68 17.35
CA VAL A 314 -20.20 -18.54 18.05
C VAL A 314 -21.31 -18.94 17.08
N PRO A 315 -21.82 -20.17 17.18
CA PRO A 315 -22.83 -20.67 16.25
C PRO A 315 -24.19 -20.02 16.51
N LYS A 316 -25.00 -19.88 15.45
CA LYS A 316 -26.41 -19.54 15.64
C LYS A 316 -27.16 -20.76 16.13
N THR A 317 -27.70 -20.68 17.34
CA THR A 317 -28.60 -21.70 17.89
C THR A 317 -29.85 -21.02 18.44
N ASN A 318 -30.95 -21.76 18.60
CA ASN A 318 -32.16 -21.22 19.22
C ASN A 318 -31.92 -20.74 20.67
N SER A 319 -30.83 -21.20 21.30
CA SER A 319 -30.42 -20.81 22.64
C SER A 319 -29.59 -19.53 22.68
N ILE A 320 -29.18 -18.97 21.54
CA ILE A 320 -28.39 -17.73 21.45
C ILE A 320 -29.09 -16.74 20.51
N PRO A 321 -30.22 -16.12 20.91
CA PRO A 321 -30.83 -15.03 20.17
C PRO A 321 -30.04 -13.72 20.29
N ASN A 322 -29.31 -13.55 21.40
CA ASN A 322 -28.43 -12.43 21.69
C ASN A 322 -27.10 -12.95 22.24
N LEU A 323 -26.03 -12.18 22.07
CA LEU A 323 -24.68 -12.53 22.51
C LEU A 323 -24.11 -11.42 23.40
N THR A 324 -23.38 -11.81 24.43
CA THR A 324 -22.52 -10.93 25.22
C THR A 324 -21.10 -11.48 25.22
N ILE A 325 -20.15 -10.71 24.71
CA ILE A 325 -18.71 -10.97 24.84
C ILE A 325 -18.21 -10.11 26.00
N GLU A 326 -17.76 -10.75 27.07
CA GLU A 326 -17.29 -10.08 28.28
C GLU A 326 -15.78 -10.25 28.42
N VAL A 327 -15.05 -9.14 28.36
CA VAL A 327 -13.62 -9.07 28.63
C VAL A 327 -13.44 -8.84 30.13
N ASP A 328 -13.54 -9.93 30.89
CA ASP A 328 -13.44 -10.01 32.35
C ASP A 328 -12.04 -10.42 32.85
N LYS A 329 -11.14 -10.81 31.95
CA LYS A 329 -9.78 -11.23 32.25
C LYS A 329 -8.85 -10.74 31.14
N ASN A 330 -7.78 -10.03 31.54
CA ASN A 330 -6.74 -9.61 30.61
C ASN A 330 -6.04 -10.86 30.03
N LEU A 331 -5.93 -10.91 28.70
CA LEU A 331 -5.40 -12.09 27.98
C LEU A 331 -3.86 -12.10 27.85
N GLY A 332 -3.16 -11.22 28.56
CA GLY A 332 -1.71 -11.05 28.52
C GLY A 332 -1.27 -9.94 27.58
N ASN A 333 0.05 -9.69 27.48
CA ASN A 333 0.59 -8.57 26.71
C ASN A 333 1.36 -9.04 25.47
N ASN A 334 0.62 -9.39 24.42
CA ASN A 334 1.17 -9.79 23.12
C ASN A 334 0.21 -9.33 22.02
N ASP A 335 0.72 -9.06 20.82
CA ASP A 335 -0.04 -8.67 19.65
C ASP A 335 -0.62 -9.86 18.85
N ASN A 336 -0.44 -11.10 19.32
CA ASN A 336 -1.08 -12.28 18.70
C ASN A 336 -2.61 -12.25 18.91
N PRO A 337 -3.42 -12.18 17.85
CA PRO A 337 -4.86 -12.01 17.96
C PRO A 337 -5.60 -13.28 18.41
N VAL A 338 -6.77 -13.09 19.02
CA VAL A 338 -7.82 -14.11 19.18
C VAL A 338 -8.93 -13.80 18.18
N TYR A 339 -9.27 -14.77 17.34
CA TYR A 339 -10.29 -14.65 16.29
C TYR A 339 -11.63 -15.17 16.80
N ILE A 340 -12.66 -14.31 16.75
CA ILE A 340 -14.02 -14.62 17.17
C ILE A 340 -14.94 -14.41 15.96
N TYR A 341 -15.50 -15.49 15.44
CA TYR A 341 -16.49 -15.43 14.37
C TYR A 341 -17.89 -15.69 14.93
N VAL A 342 -18.78 -14.70 14.82
CA VAL A 342 -20.18 -14.79 15.24
C VAL A 342 -21.04 -15.03 14.01
N GLU A 343 -21.75 -16.16 13.97
CA GLU A 343 -22.62 -16.51 12.85
C GLU A 343 -23.82 -15.57 12.71
N ALA A 344 -24.33 -15.45 11.49
CA ALA A 344 -25.41 -14.53 11.15
C ALA A 344 -26.73 -14.91 11.85
N GLY A 345 -27.52 -13.89 12.20
CA GLY A 345 -28.86 -14.06 12.74
C GLY A 345 -29.02 -13.85 14.25
N MET A 346 -28.00 -13.29 14.91
CA MET A 346 -28.12 -12.71 16.26
C MET A 346 -28.94 -11.41 16.19
N GLY A 347 -29.74 -11.13 17.22
CA GLY A 347 -30.49 -9.88 17.36
C GLY A 347 -29.61 -8.74 17.91
N VAL A 348 -29.09 -8.94 19.12
CA VAL A 348 -28.23 -7.97 19.81
C VAL A 348 -26.91 -8.62 20.20
N ILE A 349 -25.81 -7.89 19.99
CA ILE A 349 -24.46 -8.30 20.36
C ILE A 349 -23.86 -7.21 21.26
N ASN A 350 -23.57 -7.58 22.50
CA ASN A 350 -22.88 -6.73 23.46
C ASN A 350 -21.42 -7.14 23.55
N ILE A 351 -20.51 -6.16 23.52
CA ILE A 351 -19.08 -6.35 23.77
C ILE A 351 -18.74 -5.45 24.95
N ASN A 352 -18.45 -6.04 26.10
CA ASN A 352 -18.25 -5.31 27.35
C ASN A 352 -16.83 -5.53 27.88
N LEU A 353 -16.12 -4.44 28.16
CA LEU A 353 -14.81 -4.51 28.82
C LEU A 353 -14.96 -4.24 30.30
N ASN A 354 -14.43 -5.15 31.13
CA ASN A 354 -14.22 -4.94 32.57
C ASN A 354 -12.72 -4.89 32.92
N THR A 355 -11.87 -5.06 31.91
CA THR A 355 -10.42 -4.92 31.97
C THR A 355 -9.87 -4.69 30.57
N ASP A 356 -8.60 -4.28 30.47
CA ASP A 356 -7.92 -4.16 29.18
C ASP A 356 -7.83 -5.53 28.50
N THR A 357 -8.03 -5.59 27.18
CA THR A 357 -7.98 -6.87 26.47
C THR A 357 -6.61 -7.53 26.56
N GLY A 358 -5.54 -6.72 26.62
CA GLY A 358 -4.15 -7.17 26.62
C GLY A 358 -3.70 -7.65 25.24
N ARG A 359 -4.33 -8.72 24.74
CA ARG A 359 -4.21 -9.24 23.37
C ARG A 359 -5.28 -8.63 22.44
N PRO A 360 -5.05 -8.61 21.12
CA PRO A 360 -6.05 -8.16 20.17
C PRO A 360 -7.22 -9.14 20.04
N LEU A 361 -8.45 -8.63 20.05
CA LEU A 361 -9.65 -9.41 19.73
C LEU A 361 -10.14 -9.06 18.33
N ILE A 362 -10.20 -10.05 17.44
CA ILE A 362 -10.67 -9.91 16.06
C ILE A 362 -12.09 -10.47 15.99
N ILE A 363 -13.07 -9.60 16.18
CA ILE A 363 -14.48 -9.94 16.29
C ILE A 363 -15.14 -9.68 14.95
N CYS A 364 -15.56 -10.75 14.26
CA CYS A 364 -16.31 -10.68 13.01
C CYS A 364 -17.74 -11.12 13.23
N ILE A 365 -18.67 -10.19 13.00
CA ILE A 365 -20.10 -10.36 13.20
C ILE A 365 -20.74 -10.54 11.83
N ALA A 366 -21.12 -11.77 11.51
CA ALA A 366 -21.81 -12.07 10.26
C ALA A 366 -23.25 -11.52 10.27
N GLY A 367 -23.72 -11.14 9.10
CA GLY A 367 -25.04 -10.57 8.89
C GLY A 367 -25.34 -10.44 7.41
N SER A 368 -26.46 -9.81 7.09
CA SER A 368 -26.88 -9.52 5.72
C SER A 368 -27.81 -8.31 5.71
N ASP A 369 -28.25 -7.87 4.53
CA ASP A 369 -29.24 -6.80 4.44
C ASP A 369 -30.58 -7.12 5.13
N THR A 370 -30.91 -8.39 5.33
CA THR A 370 -32.11 -8.85 6.04
C THR A 370 -31.86 -9.26 7.49
N GLN A 371 -30.60 -9.40 7.90
CA GLN A 371 -30.19 -9.82 9.25
C GLN A 371 -29.16 -8.84 9.78
N ARG A 372 -29.65 -7.76 10.37
CA ARG A 372 -28.82 -6.64 10.83
C ARG A 372 -28.78 -6.58 12.36
N PRO A 373 -27.75 -7.14 13.00
CA PRO A 373 -27.67 -7.12 14.47
C PRO A 373 -27.41 -5.70 14.98
N GLN A 374 -27.97 -5.40 16.16
CA GLN A 374 -27.51 -4.27 16.96
C GLN A 374 -26.18 -4.65 17.61
N VAL A 375 -25.19 -3.75 17.54
CA VAL A 375 -23.86 -3.99 18.11
C VAL A 375 -23.54 -2.91 19.12
N HIS A 376 -23.55 -3.26 20.39
CA HIS A 376 -23.22 -2.37 21.50
C HIS A 376 -21.82 -2.70 22.01
N PHE A 377 -20.93 -1.71 21.98
CA PHE A 377 -19.54 -1.89 22.33
C PHE A 377 -19.14 -0.93 23.45
N ASN A 378 -19.04 -1.45 24.67
CA ASN A 378 -18.80 -0.70 25.90
C ASN A 378 -17.38 -0.93 26.39
N LEU A 379 -16.54 0.11 26.32
CA LEU A 379 -15.13 0.02 26.74
C LEU A 379 -14.95 0.31 28.24
N ASN A 380 -15.89 1.00 28.89
CA ASN A 380 -15.93 1.23 30.34
C ASN A 380 -14.63 1.74 30.99
N GLY A 381 -13.89 2.62 30.29
CA GLY A 381 -12.62 3.17 30.77
C GLY A 381 -11.39 2.30 30.52
N HIS A 382 -11.53 1.24 29.72
CA HIS A 382 -10.45 0.30 29.41
C HIS A 382 -9.88 0.48 28.01
N THR A 383 -8.78 -0.23 27.75
CA THR A 383 -8.13 -0.32 26.45
C THR A 383 -8.60 -1.57 25.69
N PHE A 384 -9.23 -1.34 24.53
CA PHE A 384 -9.48 -2.40 23.56
C PHE A 384 -8.39 -2.42 22.50
N LYS A 385 -7.83 -3.59 22.22
CA LYS A 385 -7.01 -3.85 21.03
C LYS A 385 -7.74 -4.79 20.09
N GLY A 386 -7.77 -4.49 18.79
CA GLY A 386 -8.22 -5.44 17.77
C GLY A 386 -9.21 -4.87 16.76
N VAL A 387 -10.13 -5.70 16.30
CA VAL A 387 -11.05 -5.37 15.20
C VAL A 387 -12.48 -5.71 15.61
N VAL A 388 -13.41 -4.78 15.34
CA VAL A 388 -14.86 -5.04 15.37
C VAL A 388 -15.40 -4.90 13.95
N TYR A 389 -15.71 -6.03 13.33
CA TYR A 389 -16.14 -6.10 11.94
C TYR A 389 -17.62 -6.48 11.86
N ALA A 390 -18.48 -5.49 11.62
CA ALA A 390 -19.93 -5.64 11.55
C ALA A 390 -20.54 -4.82 10.39
N PRO A 391 -20.10 -5.01 9.13
CA PRO A 391 -20.57 -4.23 7.99
C PRO A 391 -22.08 -4.32 7.76
N TYR A 392 -22.76 -5.34 8.28
CA TYR A 392 -24.23 -5.47 8.23
C TYR A 392 -24.92 -5.16 9.56
N CYS A 393 -24.34 -4.37 10.47
CA CYS A 393 -25.04 -3.88 11.66
C CYS A 393 -26.34 -3.10 11.32
N ASP A 394 -27.18 -2.89 12.34
CA ASP A 394 -28.37 -2.05 12.24
C ASP A 394 -28.07 -0.67 11.64
N LYS A 395 -28.97 -0.14 10.81
CA LYS A 395 -28.75 1.15 10.10
C LYS A 395 -28.99 2.37 10.96
N GLY A 396 -29.85 2.24 11.97
CA GLY A 396 -30.23 3.31 12.89
C GLY A 396 -29.14 3.52 13.93
N GLU A 397 -28.85 2.47 14.69
CA GLU A 397 -27.93 2.51 15.83
C GLU A 397 -26.48 2.18 15.42
N GLY A 398 -26.28 1.26 14.47
CA GLY A 398 -24.96 0.88 13.99
C GLY A 398 -24.14 0.06 14.98
N VAL A 399 -22.82 0.19 14.86
CA VAL A 399 -21.89 -0.13 15.94
C VAL A 399 -21.88 1.07 16.90
N LEU A 400 -22.60 0.94 18.01
CA LEU A 400 -22.67 1.93 19.07
C LEU A 400 -21.49 1.71 20.03
N VAL A 401 -20.54 2.63 20.01
CA VAL A 401 -19.31 2.54 20.83
C VAL A 401 -19.40 3.50 22.00
N ASN A 402 -19.45 2.98 23.23
CA ASN A 402 -19.36 3.75 24.46
C ASN A 402 -17.92 3.69 25.00
N ALA A 403 -17.15 4.75 24.76
CA ALA A 403 -15.70 4.81 24.98
C ALA A 403 -15.27 5.92 25.97
N GLU A 404 -16.14 6.33 26.89
CA GLU A 404 -15.77 7.34 27.88
C GLU A 404 -14.48 6.96 28.64
N ASN A 405 -13.52 7.89 28.70
CA ASN A 405 -12.18 7.71 29.26
C ASN A 405 -11.46 6.42 28.79
N SER A 406 -11.76 5.95 27.58
CA SER A 406 -11.28 4.67 27.07
C SER A 406 -10.33 4.84 25.90
N THR A 407 -9.52 3.81 25.63
CA THR A 407 -8.65 3.76 24.44
C THR A 407 -9.06 2.61 23.53
N PHE A 408 -9.26 2.91 22.25
CA PHE A 408 -9.47 1.91 21.21
C PHE A 408 -8.25 1.90 20.29
N MET A 409 -7.66 0.73 20.10
CA MET A 409 -6.55 0.51 19.20
C MET A 409 -6.96 -0.52 18.14
N GLY A 410 -7.12 -0.10 16.88
CA GLY A 410 -7.37 -1.00 15.75
C GLY A 410 -8.40 -0.49 14.74
N THR A 411 -9.33 -1.37 14.32
CA THR A 411 -10.30 -1.05 13.26
C THR A 411 -11.76 -1.38 13.62
N ILE A 412 -12.69 -0.49 13.29
CA ILE A 412 -14.13 -0.79 13.27
C ILE A 412 -14.67 -0.67 11.84
N VAL A 413 -15.42 -1.68 11.41
CA VAL A 413 -16.15 -1.68 10.14
C VAL A 413 -17.64 -1.82 10.40
N GLY A 414 -18.47 -0.94 9.85
CA GLY A 414 -19.92 -0.93 10.08
C GLY A 414 -20.73 -0.34 8.93
N THR A 415 -22.02 -0.67 8.83
CA THR A 415 -22.93 0.14 8.00
C THR A 415 -23.03 1.55 8.59
N SER A 416 -23.27 1.63 9.90
CA SER A 416 -23.29 2.86 10.68
C SER A 416 -22.33 2.72 11.87
N ILE A 417 -21.63 3.79 12.23
CA ILE A 417 -20.76 3.82 13.42
C ILE A 417 -21.12 5.06 14.25
N SER A 418 -21.48 4.86 15.52
CA SER A 418 -21.79 5.94 16.44
C SER A 418 -20.86 5.89 17.63
N LEU A 419 -20.03 6.92 17.80
CA LEU A 419 -19.05 7.02 18.87
C LEU A 419 -19.59 7.91 19.98
N ARG A 420 -19.72 7.35 21.17
CA ARG A 420 -20.17 8.01 22.40
C ARG A 420 -19.04 7.95 23.42
N GLY A 421 -18.78 9.05 24.10
CA GLY A 421 -17.85 9.06 25.23
C GLY A 421 -16.92 10.25 25.20
N ASN A 422 -16.79 10.89 26.35
CA ASN A 422 -15.86 12.00 26.53
C ASN A 422 -14.44 11.46 26.78
N ARG A 423 -13.41 12.19 26.33
CA ARG A 423 -11.99 11.89 26.58
C ARG A 423 -11.56 10.51 26.07
N SER A 424 -12.08 10.11 24.91
CA SER A 424 -11.74 8.85 24.26
C SER A 424 -10.55 8.99 23.31
N HIS A 425 -9.75 7.93 23.20
CA HIS A 425 -8.57 7.89 22.33
C HIS A 425 -8.70 6.77 21.31
N TYR A 426 -8.83 7.12 20.04
CA TYR A 426 -8.89 6.17 18.93
C TYR A 426 -7.57 6.18 18.18
N VAL A 427 -6.91 5.03 18.08
CA VAL A 427 -5.60 4.86 17.46
C VAL A 427 -5.67 3.73 16.45
N TYR A 428 -5.19 3.96 15.23
CA TYR A 428 -5.05 2.89 14.26
C TYR A 428 -3.84 2.00 14.58
N LYS A 429 -4.04 0.68 14.56
CA LYS A 429 -2.97 -0.33 14.55
C LYS A 429 -3.45 -1.59 13.83
N ASP A 430 -2.65 -2.09 12.88
CA ASP A 430 -2.91 -3.38 12.24
C ASP A 430 -2.54 -4.53 13.18
N TYR A 431 -3.49 -5.43 13.41
CA TYR A 431 -3.31 -6.65 14.21
C TYR A 431 -3.51 -7.94 13.42
N ILE A 432 -3.77 -7.85 12.11
CA ILE A 432 -4.05 -9.03 11.28
C ILE A 432 -2.94 -9.29 10.27
N GLY A 433 -2.17 -8.27 9.85
CA GLY A 433 -0.91 -8.36 9.11
C GLY A 433 -0.77 -9.50 8.07
N GLY A 434 -0.66 -9.18 6.77
CA GLY A 434 -0.30 -10.21 5.77
C GLY A 434 -1.44 -11.14 5.33
N GLY A 435 -2.69 -10.71 5.44
CA GLY A 435 -3.77 -11.26 4.62
C GLY A 435 -3.71 -10.65 3.23
N SER A 436 -3.62 -11.46 2.18
CA SER A 436 -3.82 -11.02 0.80
C SER A 436 -5.28 -10.59 0.63
N SER A 437 -5.61 -9.37 1.03
CA SER A 437 -6.82 -8.72 0.56
C SER A 437 -6.56 -8.30 -0.89
N SER A 438 -6.97 -9.16 -1.82
CA SER A 438 -7.39 -8.70 -3.15
C SER A 438 -8.69 -7.91 -2.99
N SER A 439 -8.66 -6.80 -2.24
CA SER A 439 -9.69 -5.79 -2.38
C SER A 439 -9.42 -5.16 -3.74
N GLY A 440 -10.35 -5.35 -4.67
CA GLY A 440 -10.32 -4.82 -6.03
C GLY A 440 -10.36 -3.30 -6.09
N GLY A 441 -9.38 -2.63 -5.46
CA GLY A 441 -8.92 -1.31 -5.83
C GLY A 441 -8.18 -1.44 -7.15
N SER A 442 -8.90 -1.19 -8.23
CA SER A 442 -8.31 -0.62 -9.44
C SER A 442 -7.42 0.55 -9.04
N GLY A 443 -6.10 0.36 -9.12
CA GLY A 443 -5.10 1.28 -8.61
C GLY A 443 -4.34 0.69 -7.43
N GLY A 444 -3.58 -0.39 -7.68
CA GLY A 444 -2.51 -0.76 -6.76
C GLY A 444 -1.54 0.41 -6.74
N THR A 445 -1.62 1.25 -5.73
CA THR A 445 -0.59 2.28 -5.53
C THR A 445 0.65 1.51 -5.13
N VAL A 446 1.50 1.25 -6.11
CA VAL A 446 2.74 0.54 -5.82
C VAL A 446 3.66 1.57 -5.18
N GLY A 447 4.31 1.18 -4.08
CA GLY A 447 5.21 2.07 -3.38
C GLY A 447 6.38 2.45 -4.28
N THR A 448 6.75 3.73 -4.30
CA THR A 448 7.95 4.21 -5.02
C THR A 448 9.24 3.94 -4.25
N GLU A 449 9.15 3.51 -2.98
CA GLU A 449 10.30 3.14 -2.15
C GLU A 449 10.80 1.72 -2.49
N GLY A 450 12.10 1.61 -2.76
CA GLY A 450 12.77 0.31 -3.00
C GLY A 450 12.77 -0.16 -4.46
N ILE A 451 12.41 0.70 -5.42
CA ILE A 451 12.59 0.39 -6.85
C ILE A 451 14.10 0.33 -7.15
N THR A 452 14.56 -0.82 -7.62
CA THR A 452 15.98 -1.05 -7.95
C THR A 452 16.12 -1.91 -9.20
N LEU A 453 17.24 -1.77 -9.89
CA LEU A 453 17.62 -2.67 -10.98
C LEU A 453 17.97 -4.04 -10.42
N ILE A 454 17.53 -5.08 -11.11
CA ILE A 454 17.83 -6.47 -10.77
C ILE A 454 18.21 -7.27 -12.02
N THR A 455 18.84 -8.41 -11.81
CA THR A 455 18.97 -9.42 -12.86
C THR A 455 17.59 -10.02 -13.16
N PRO A 456 17.23 -10.28 -14.43
CA PRO A 456 15.96 -10.93 -14.77
C PRO A 456 15.77 -12.22 -13.96
N PRO A 457 14.67 -12.37 -13.20
CA PRO A 457 14.45 -13.53 -12.34
C PRO A 457 14.18 -14.80 -13.16
N GLU A 458 14.65 -15.94 -12.68
CA GLU A 458 14.44 -17.23 -13.33
C GLU A 458 12.94 -17.56 -13.45
N GLY A 459 12.53 -18.10 -14.61
CA GLY A 459 11.15 -18.57 -14.85
C GLY A 459 10.15 -17.50 -15.30
N ILE A 460 10.56 -16.25 -15.57
CA ILE A 460 9.71 -15.26 -16.25
C ILE A 460 9.98 -15.29 -17.75
N ASN A 461 8.95 -15.59 -18.57
CA ASN A 461 9.18 -15.80 -20.01
C ASN A 461 9.35 -14.53 -20.85
N TRP A 462 9.07 -13.30 -20.45
CA TRP A 462 9.13 -12.09 -21.33
C TRP A 462 8.61 -12.11 -22.80
N ASP A 463 9.13 -12.91 -23.72
CA ASP A 463 8.72 -13.08 -25.11
C ASP A 463 7.47 -13.97 -25.31
#